data_AF-A0A495S330-F1
#
_entry.id   AF-A0A495S330-F1
#
_cell.length_a   1.000
_cell.length_b   1.000
_cell.length_c   1.000
_cell.angle_alpha   90.00
_cell.angle_beta   90.00
_cell.angle_gamma   90.00
#
_symmetry.space_group_name_H-M   'P 1'
#
loop_
_entity.id
_entity.type
_entity.pdbx_description
1 polymer ?
#
loop_
_entity_poly.entity_id
_entity_poly.type
_entity_poly.pdbx_seq_one_letter_code
_entity_poly.pdbx_strand_id
1 'polypeptide(L)' 'MKTEKELNEAILKITSKINNEYPELSKYLLEIPITIPEVSSPEINNKILTDYYETLENILKKYIPNHN' A
#
# COMPACT_ATOMS: atom_id res chain seq x y z
N MET A 1 0.25 -15.97 12.18
CA MET A 1 -0.42 -14.65 12.21
C MET A 1 0.43 -13.72 11.40
N LYS A 2 -0.09 -13.11 10.33
CA LYS A 2 0.67 -12.09 9.58
C LYS A 2 0.80 -10.87 10.49
N THR A 3 2.02 -10.57 10.88
CA THR A 3 2.28 -9.47 11.83
C THR A 3 2.18 -8.14 11.08
N GLU A 4 1.87 -7.02 11.74
CA GLU A 4 1.92 -5.67 11.14
C GLU A 4 3.23 -5.43 10.37
N LYS A 5 4.33 -6.03 10.84
CA LYS A 5 5.63 -6.01 10.21
C LYS A 5 5.63 -6.62 8.80
N GLU A 6 4.98 -7.77 8.60
CA GLU A 6 4.87 -8.41 7.29
C GLU A 6 4.00 -7.60 6.33
N LEU A 7 2.92 -7.01 6.84
CA LEU A 7 2.08 -6.08 6.08
C LEU A 7 2.86 -4.84 5.65
N ASN A 8 3.61 -4.23 6.57
CA ASN A 8 4.49 -3.11 6.26
C ASN A 8 5.52 -3.48 5.21
N GLU A 9 6.18 -4.64 5.31
CA GLU A 9 7.14 -5.09 4.30
C GLU A 9 6.48 -5.31 2.93
N ALA A 10 5.26 -5.87 2.90
CA ALA A 10 4.52 -6.06 1.66
C ALA A 10 4.10 -4.72 1.01
N ILE A 11 3.64 -3.76 1.81
CA ILE A 11 3.33 -2.39 1.39
C ILE A 11 4.58 -1.71 0.85
N LEU A 12 5.71 -1.82 1.54
CA LEU A 12 6.96 -1.19 1.13
C LEU A 12 7.46 -1.79 -0.19
N LYS A 13 7.36 -3.12 -0.34
CA LYS A 13 7.66 -3.80 -1.61
C LYS A 13 6.76 -3.34 -2.74
N ILE A 14 5.44 -3.30 -2.53
CA ILE A 14 4.50 -2.94 -3.59
C ILE A 14 4.66 -1.47 -3.97
N THR A 15 4.85 -0.59 -2.99
CA THR A 15 5.10 0.84 -3.20
C THR A 15 6.42 1.07 -3.94
N SER A 16 7.46 0.34 -3.59
CA SER A 16 8.77 0.43 -4.26
C SER A 16 8.68 -0.09 -5.69
N LYS A 17 7.94 -1.19 -5.92
CA LYS A 17 7.65 -1.69 -7.28
C LYS A 17 6.83 -0.70 -8.09
N ILE A 18 5.82 -0.07 -7.50
CA ILE A 18 5.05 1.01 -8.12
C ILE A 18 5.98 2.16 -8.48
N ASN A 19 6.86 2.59 -7.58
CA ASN A 19 7.79 3.68 -7.87
C ASN A 19 8.76 3.38 -9.02
N ASN A 20 9.22 2.13 -9.13
CA ASN A 20 10.18 1.76 -10.14
C ASN A 20 9.53 1.42 -11.50
N GLU A 21 8.38 0.74 -11.50
CA GLU A 21 7.73 0.22 -12.70
C GLU A 21 6.54 1.07 -13.16
N TYR A 22 5.88 1.76 -12.24
CA TYR A 22 4.66 2.55 -12.49
C TYR A 22 4.75 3.93 -11.84
N PRO A 23 5.70 4.79 -12.26
CA PRO A 23 5.89 6.13 -11.66
C PRO A 23 4.62 7.00 -11.72
N GLU A 24 3.69 6.72 -12.63
CA GLU A 24 2.36 7.33 -12.68
C GLU A 24 1.52 7.01 -11.44
N LEU A 25 1.53 5.75 -10.99
CA LEU A 25 0.82 5.30 -9.79
C LEU A 25 1.46 5.85 -8.51
N SER A 26 2.77 6.12 -8.52
CA SER A 26 3.46 6.80 -7.41
C SER A 26 2.89 8.18 -7.11
N LYS A 27 2.35 8.86 -8.13
CA LYS A 27 1.73 10.17 -7.96
C LYS A 27 0.43 10.07 -7.16
N TYR A 28 -0.38 9.03 -7.42
CA TYR A 28 -1.57 8.72 -6.63
C TYR A 28 -1.21 8.34 -5.19
N LEU A 29 -0.09 7.62 -5.00
CA LEU A 29 0.47 7.26 -3.70
C LEU A 29 0.88 8.49 -2.85
N LEU A 30 1.42 9.53 -3.48
CA LEU A 30 1.75 10.80 -2.83
C LEU A 30 0.50 11.61 -2.48
N GLU A 31 -0.58 11.44 -3.25
CA GLU A 31 -1.88 12.10 -3.01
C GLU A 31 -2.71 11.40 -1.94
N ILE A 32 -2.45 10.12 -1.65
CA ILE A 32 -3.06 9.42 -0.53
C ILE A 32 -2.21 9.72 0.72
N PRO A 33 -2.65 10.60 1.64
CA PRO A 33 -1.99 10.68 2.92
C PRO A 33 -2.12 9.29 3.56
N ILE A 34 -0.99 8.61 3.80
CA ILE A 34 -1.00 7.52 4.77
C ILE A 34 -1.39 8.21 6.07
N THR A 35 -2.66 8.08 6.44
CA THR A 35 -3.15 8.36 7.78
C THR A 35 -2.45 7.34 8.65
N ILE A 36 -1.20 7.62 9.04
CA ILE A 36 -0.49 6.87 10.06
C ILE A 36 -1.39 7.02 11.29
N PRO A 37 -2.14 5.97 11.68
CA PRO A 37 -2.99 6.09 12.82
C PRO A 37 -2.10 6.37 14.03
N GLU A 38 -2.54 7.33 14.83
CA GLU A 38 -1.90 7.70 16.08
C GLU A 38 -1.56 6.41 16.86
N VAL A 39 -0.33 6.32 17.36
CA VAL A 39 0.30 5.14 18.00
C VAL A 39 -0.54 4.54 19.15
N SER A 40 -1.59 5.24 19.58
CA SER A 40 -2.56 4.86 20.60
C SER A 40 -3.47 3.67 20.27
N SER A 41 -3.49 3.11 19.04
CA SER A 41 -4.40 1.99 18.70
C SER A 41 -3.78 0.93 17.78
N PRO A 42 -3.06 -0.07 18.34
CA PRO A 42 -2.45 -1.16 17.55
C PRO A 42 -3.48 -2.01 16.78
N GLU A 43 -4.71 -2.16 17.29
CA GLU A 43 -5.80 -2.88 16.59
C GLU A 43 -6.20 -2.22 15.27
N ILE A 44 -6.15 -0.89 15.22
CA ILE A 44 -6.46 -0.11 14.02
C ILE A 44 -5.31 -0.21 13.01
N ASN A 45 -4.07 -0.30 13.51
CA ASN A 45 -2.88 -0.28 12.66
C ASN A 45 -2.83 -1.47 11.70
N ASN A 46 -3.11 -2.69 12.18
CA ASN A 46 -3.13 -3.87 11.31
C ASN A 46 -4.21 -3.77 10.22
N LYS A 47 -5.40 -3.27 10.57
CA LYS A 47 -6.52 -3.14 9.64
C LYS A 47 -6.26 -2.06 8.60
N ILE A 48 -5.72 -0.90 9.00
CA ILE A 48 -5.35 0.19 8.09
C ILE A 48 -4.22 -0.25 7.16
N LEU A 49 -3.19 -0.94 7.67
CA LEU A 49 -2.11 -1.46 6.84
C LEU A 49 -2.64 -2.47 5.82
N THR A 50 -3.55 -3.35 6.22
CA THR A 50 -4.18 -4.32 5.31
C THR A 50 -5.00 -3.62 4.24
N ASP A 51 -5.86 -2.68 4.63
CA ASP A 51 -6.72 -1.92 3.71
C ASP A 51 -5.90 -1.08 2.72
N TYR A 52 -4.79 -0.51 3.19
CA TYR A 52 -3.83 0.22 2.36
C TYR A 52 -3.10 -0.69 1.38
N TYR A 53 -2.62 -1.86 1.84
CA TYR A 53 -2.01 -2.86 0.98
C TYR A 53 -2.98 -3.34 -0.11
N GLU A 54 -4.22 -3.66 0.26
CA GLU A 54 -5.26 -4.08 -0.68
C GLU A 54 -5.59 -2.98 -1.69
N THR A 55 -5.64 -1.72 -1.25
CA THR A 55 -5.83 -0.58 -2.14
C THR A 55 -4.71 -0.49 -3.18
N LEU A 56 -3.45 -0.55 -2.75
CA LEU A 56 -2.30 -0.53 -3.64
C LEU A 56 -2.29 -1.74 -4.60
N GLU A 57 -2.56 -2.94 -4.09
CA GLU A 57 -2.63 -4.15 -4.90
C GLU A 57 -3.76 -4.06 -5.94
N ASN A 58 -4.91 -3.51 -5.56
CA ASN A 58 -6.05 -3.35 -6.46
C ASN A 58 -5.79 -2.31 -7.56
N ILE A 59 -5.11 -1.21 -7.22
CA ILE A 59 -4.66 -0.21 -8.21
C ILE A 59 -3.70 -0.88 -9.20
N LEU A 60 -2.69 -1.61 -8.70
CA LEU A 60 -1.73 -2.34 -9.52
C LEU A 60 -2.42 -3.38 -10.39
N LYS A 61 -3.34 -4.17 -9.82
CA LYS A 61 -4.14 -5.17 -10.54
C LYS A 61 -5.07 -4.57 -11.59
N LYS A 62 -5.52 -3.33 -11.42
CA LYS A 62 -6.27 -2.61 -12.47
C LYS A 62 -5.34 -2.05 -13.55
N TYR A 63 -4.12 -1.66 -13.19
CA TYR A 63 -3.16 -1.07 -14.11
C TYR A 63 -2.42 -2.11 -14.96
N ILE A 64 -1.96 -3.22 -14.37
CA ILE A 64 -1.22 -4.31 -15.06
C ILE A 64 -1.96 -4.84 -16.30
N PRO A 65 -3.23 -5.29 -16.23
CA PRO A 65 -3.93 -5.84 -17.39
C PRO A 65 -4.25 -4.78 -18.44
N ASN A 66 -4.23 -3.50 -18.06
CA ASN A 66 -4.47 -2.38 -18.96
C ASN A 66 -3.15 -1.82 -19.57
N HIS A 67 -2.01 -2.44 -19.24
CA HIS A 67 -0.68 -2.16 -19.76
C HIS A 67 -0.19 -3.35 -20.59
N ASN A 68 -0.89 -3.64 -21.69
CA ASN A 68 -0.55 -4.72 -22.60
C ASN A 68 -0.82 -4.30 -24.06
#